data_AF-A0A2I0XDF4-F1
#
_entry.id   AF-A0A2I0XDF4-F1
#
_cell.length_a   1.000
_cell.length_b   1.000
_cell.length_c   1.000
_cell.angle_alpha   90.00
_cell.angle_beta   90.00
_cell.angle_gamma   90.00
#
_symmetry.space_group_name_H-M   'P 1'
#
loop_
_entity.id
_entity.type
_entity.pdbx_description
1 polymer ?
#
loop_
_entity_poly.entity_id
_entity_poly.type
_entity_poly.pdbx_seq_one_letter_code
_entity_poly.pdbx_strand_id
1 'polypeptide(L)'
;MLWHKRLGHISKQRIERIVSDGILDSLNDTDFKICIECIKGKQTNIKKLGAKRSLNVLELIHTDICDPFPTASWNGHQYFITFIGDYSRYGYLYLIHEKSEYLDIFKIFKAEVENQLGKKIKAVKSDRGGEYYGRYDGSSEQRPGSFARYLAECGIVPQYTIPGIPSQNGVAERRNRTLKDMARSMISHSSLPESLWGEALKTAVYILNRVPSKAVTKTPYELWTGKKPSIRHFYVWGCPGEARPYKPNERKLESRTVSCYFVEYSERSRGFKFYDSSSKSFLRRAMLNLLRILNIVRVIKLKILILRRNMLLFLLLQLKMIR
;
A
#
# COMPACT_ATOMS: atom_id res chain seq x y z
N MET A 1 20.11 18.71 39.55
CA MET A 1 19.99 17.26 39.26
C MET A 1 19.29 16.51 40.38
N LEU A 2 19.54 16.88 41.64
CA LEU A 2 18.94 16.23 42.81
C LEU A 2 17.41 16.21 42.81
N TRP A 3 16.76 17.35 42.54
CA TRP A 3 15.29 17.42 42.49
C TRP A 3 14.68 16.58 41.37
N HIS A 4 15.34 16.50 40.21
CA HIS A 4 14.93 15.58 39.14
C HIS A 4 14.90 14.12 39.63
N LYS A 5 15.90 13.68 40.40
CA LYS A 5 15.91 12.33 41.01
C LYS A 5 14.84 12.19 42.11
N ARG A 6 14.72 13.16 43.03
CA ARG A 6 13.73 13.15 44.12
C ARG A 6 12.29 13.08 43.62
N LEU A 7 11.99 13.75 42.51
CA LEU A 7 10.66 13.80 41.92
C LEU A 7 10.40 12.65 40.95
N GLY A 8 11.11 11.52 41.07
CA GLY A 8 10.88 10.34 40.25
C GLY A 8 11.20 10.54 38.76
N HIS A 9 12.25 11.31 38.46
CA HIS A 9 12.74 11.52 37.10
C HIS A 9 11.75 12.23 36.15
N ILE A 10 10.83 13.06 36.66
CA ILE A 10 9.90 13.83 35.82
C ILE A 10 10.62 14.77 34.82
N SER A 11 9.92 15.14 33.74
CA SER A 11 10.50 15.94 32.65
C SER A 11 10.99 17.31 33.13
N LYS A 12 12.03 17.85 32.45
CA LYS A 12 12.57 19.19 32.72
C LYS A 12 11.47 20.25 32.74
N GLN A 13 10.60 20.23 31.74
CA GLN A 13 9.46 21.14 31.61
C GLN A 13 8.53 21.14 32.83
N ARG A 14 8.31 19.98 33.46
CA ARG A 14 7.50 19.90 34.68
C ARG A 14 8.23 20.50 35.88
N ILE A 15 9.54 20.30 35.99
CA ILE A 15 10.34 20.88 37.08
C ILE A 15 10.43 22.40 36.92
N GLU A 16 10.65 22.89 35.70
CA GLU A 16 10.63 24.32 35.36
C GLU A 16 9.30 24.97 35.75
N ARG A 17 8.18 24.27 35.55
CA ARG A 17 6.86 24.73 35.98
C ARG A 17 6.71 24.79 37.51
N ILE A 18 7.19 23.77 38.25
CA ILE A 18 7.15 23.77 39.72
C ILE A 18 7.97 24.93 40.31
N VAL A 19 9.11 25.27 39.67
CA VAL A 19 9.91 26.46 40.04
C VAL A 19 9.16 27.75 39.71
N SER A 20 8.56 27.86 38.51
CA SER A 20 7.77 29.02 38.12
C SER A 20 6.54 29.26 39.01
N ASP A 21 5.94 28.19 39.53
CA ASP A 21 4.79 28.24 40.43
C ASP A 21 5.20 28.54 41.89
N GLY A 22 6.50 28.74 42.17
CA GLY A 22 7.04 29.08 43.49
C GLY A 22 7.08 27.93 44.49
N ILE A 23 6.86 26.69 44.05
CA ILE A 23 6.86 25.49 44.90
C ILE A 23 8.30 25.02 45.19
N LEU A 24 9.23 25.31 44.27
CA LEU A 24 10.66 25.05 44.41
C LEU A 24 11.44 26.34 44.15
N ASP A 25 12.52 26.54 44.91
CA ASP A 25 13.46 27.63 44.66
C ASP A 25 14.10 27.54 43.27
N SER A 26 14.58 28.67 42.77
CA SER A 26 15.27 28.75 41.47
C SER A 26 16.44 27.77 41.41
N LEU A 27 16.43 26.90 40.40
CA LEU A 27 17.51 25.95 40.13
C LEU A 27 18.55 26.59 39.20
N ASN A 28 19.82 26.27 39.40
CA ASN A 28 20.88 26.71 38.49
C ASN A 28 20.83 25.88 37.19
N ASP A 29 21.16 26.47 36.04
CA ASP A 29 21.13 25.74 34.75
C ASP A 29 22.04 24.49 34.71
N THR A 30 23.09 24.48 35.53
CA THR A 30 23.99 23.33 35.71
C THR A 30 23.33 22.12 36.38
N ASP A 31 22.14 22.28 36.95
CA ASP A 31 21.37 21.20 37.56
C ASP A 31 20.76 20.23 36.54
N PHE A 32 20.66 20.60 35.27
CA PHE A 32 20.05 19.75 34.24
C PHE A 32 21.11 19.14 33.32
N LYS A 33 21.98 18.30 33.89
CA LYS A 33 22.85 17.40 33.12
C LYS A 33 22.05 16.27 32.46
N ILE A 34 22.67 15.53 31.54
CA ILE A 34 22.10 14.30 31.00
C ILE A 34 21.97 13.25 32.12
N CYS A 35 20.76 12.76 32.38
CA CYS A 35 20.49 11.72 33.38
C CYS A 35 20.53 10.33 32.72
N ILE A 36 21.51 9.51 33.10
CA ILE A 36 21.72 8.16 32.55
C ILE A 36 20.53 7.25 32.88
N GLU A 37 19.95 7.38 34.07
CA GLU A 37 18.79 6.60 34.53
C GLU A 37 17.55 6.93 33.70
N CYS A 38 17.35 8.21 33.32
CA CYS A 38 16.32 8.60 32.38
C CYS A 38 16.55 8.04 30.98
N ILE A 39 17.80 8.01 30.49
CA ILE A 39 18.11 7.35 29.22
C ILE A 39 17.73 5.87 29.33
N LYS A 40 18.18 5.17 30.36
CA LYS A 40 17.87 3.75 30.54
C LYS A 40 16.37 3.47 30.64
N GLY A 41 15.60 4.31 31.34
CA GLY A 41 14.18 4.07 31.60
C GLY A 41 13.20 4.72 30.64
N LYS A 42 13.61 5.74 29.87
CA LYS A 42 12.72 6.59 29.07
C LYS A 42 13.24 6.89 27.66
N GLN A 43 14.43 6.41 27.29
CA GLN A 43 14.94 6.58 25.92
C GLN A 43 13.99 5.91 24.94
N THR A 44 13.30 6.73 24.16
CA THR A 44 12.54 6.26 23.00
C THR A 44 13.46 6.18 21.78
N ASN A 45 13.13 5.32 20.82
CA ASN A 45 13.85 5.24 19.55
C ASN A 45 14.00 6.64 18.91
N ILE A 46 15.24 7.07 18.71
CA ILE A 46 15.55 8.35 18.07
C ILE A 46 14.99 8.31 16.64
N LYS A 47 14.14 9.27 16.27
CA LYS A 47 13.73 9.46 14.87
C LYS A 47 14.98 9.78 14.07
N LYS A 48 15.39 8.89 13.16
CA LYS A 48 16.50 9.19 12.23
C LYS A 48 16.12 10.35 11.33
N LEU A 49 16.70 11.52 11.59
CA LEU A 49 16.76 12.64 10.65
C LEU A 49 17.88 12.36 9.63
N GLY A 50 17.66 12.67 8.35
CA GLY A 50 18.74 12.70 7.35
C GLY A 50 18.99 11.44 6.53
N ALA A 51 18.04 10.51 6.41
CA ALA A 51 18.19 9.43 5.42
C ALA A 51 18.29 10.01 4.00
N LYS A 52 19.46 9.92 3.37
CA LYS A 52 19.67 10.32 1.98
C LYS A 52 18.90 9.38 1.07
N ARG A 53 18.06 9.97 0.21
CA ARG A 53 17.36 9.25 -0.85
C ARG A 53 18.30 9.03 -2.03
N SER A 54 18.09 7.93 -2.75
CA SER A 54 18.67 7.73 -4.08
C SER A 54 18.38 8.89 -5.03
N LEU A 55 19.30 9.15 -5.93
CA LEU A 55 19.21 10.20 -6.95
C LEU A 55 18.70 9.66 -8.28
N ASN A 56 18.84 8.35 -8.51
CA ASN A 56 18.41 7.70 -9.74
C ASN A 56 17.55 6.46 -9.48
N VAL A 57 16.79 6.06 -10.51
CA VAL A 57 16.11 4.77 -10.55
C VAL A 57 17.12 3.61 -10.42
N LEU A 58 16.68 2.51 -9.79
CA LEU A 58 17.43 1.28 -9.55
C LEU A 58 18.69 1.39 -8.64
N GLU A 59 19.01 2.56 -8.08
CA GLU A 59 20.09 2.67 -7.09
C GLU A 59 19.78 1.90 -5.79
N LEU A 60 18.52 1.95 -5.34
CA LEU A 60 18.05 1.21 -4.17
C LEU A 60 16.62 0.75 -4.39
N ILE A 61 16.39 -0.54 -4.20
CA ILE A 61 15.05 -1.16 -4.18
C ILE A 61 14.74 -1.59 -2.75
N HIS A 62 13.61 -1.16 -2.22
CA HIS A 62 13.05 -1.67 -0.97
C HIS A 62 12.14 -2.86 -1.26
N THR A 63 12.27 -3.94 -0.50
CA THR A 63 11.42 -5.13 -0.61
C THR A 63 10.88 -5.54 0.75
N ASP A 64 9.68 -6.12 0.73
CA ASP A 64 9.00 -6.70 1.89
C ASP A 64 7.95 -7.70 1.42
N ILE A 65 7.86 -8.85 2.10
CA ILE A 65 6.81 -9.86 1.91
C ILE A 65 5.77 -9.64 3.00
N CYS A 66 4.54 -9.37 2.59
CA CYS A 66 3.46 -9.28 3.55
C CYS A 66 3.08 -10.67 4.06
N ASP A 67 2.79 -10.75 5.36
CA ASP A 67 2.22 -11.92 6.02
C ASP A 67 0.93 -12.41 5.35
N PRO A 68 0.60 -13.70 5.53
CA PRO A 68 -0.44 -14.34 4.74
C PRO A 68 -1.81 -13.74 5.05
N PHE A 69 -2.64 -13.68 4.02
CA PHE A 69 -4.04 -13.33 4.18
C PHE A 69 -4.81 -14.54 4.73
N PRO A 70 -5.75 -14.34 5.67
CA PRO A 70 -6.59 -15.43 6.18
C PRO A 70 -7.35 -16.16 5.07
N THR A 71 -7.78 -15.43 4.05
CA THR A 71 -8.48 -15.96 2.88
C THR A 71 -7.55 -15.91 1.68
N ALA A 72 -7.36 -17.05 1.01
CA ALA A 72 -6.60 -17.11 -0.23
C ALA A 72 -7.25 -16.24 -1.32
N SER A 73 -6.44 -15.67 -2.20
CA SER A 73 -6.92 -14.95 -3.38
C SER A 73 -7.71 -15.89 -4.31
N TRP A 74 -8.38 -15.33 -5.32
CA TRP A 74 -9.13 -16.09 -6.32
C TRP A 74 -8.33 -17.23 -6.95
N ASN A 75 -7.03 -17.02 -7.19
CA ASN A 75 -6.13 -18.01 -7.77
C ASN A 75 -5.32 -18.78 -6.71
N GLY A 76 -5.68 -18.72 -5.42
CA GLY A 76 -4.99 -19.49 -4.37
C GLY A 76 -3.73 -18.86 -3.78
N HIS A 77 -3.29 -17.68 -4.22
CA HIS A 77 -2.18 -16.96 -3.59
C HIS A 77 -2.54 -16.56 -2.15
N GLN A 78 -1.59 -16.61 -1.23
CA GLN A 78 -1.80 -16.23 0.18
C GLN A 78 -0.95 -15.03 0.59
N TYR A 79 0.12 -14.73 -0.14
CA TYR A 79 1.05 -13.66 0.18
C TYR A 79 1.18 -12.68 -1.00
N PHE A 80 1.80 -11.53 -0.73
CA PHE A 80 2.30 -10.67 -1.78
C PHE A 80 3.67 -10.11 -1.40
N ILE A 81 4.50 -9.89 -2.40
CA ILE A 81 5.79 -9.21 -2.28
C ILE A 81 5.75 -7.89 -3.03
N THR A 82 6.42 -6.88 -2.49
CA THR A 82 6.57 -5.58 -3.16
C THR A 82 8.02 -5.23 -3.42
N PHE A 83 8.27 -4.57 -4.54
CA PHE A 83 9.56 -3.96 -4.86
C PHE A 83 9.35 -2.47 -5.15
N ILE A 84 9.98 -1.60 -4.36
CA ILE A 84 9.73 -0.16 -4.39
C ILE A 84 11.05 0.57 -4.62
N GLY A 85 11.14 1.34 -5.71
CA GLY A 85 12.29 2.18 -5.97
C GLY A 85 12.41 3.32 -4.95
N ASP A 86 13.60 3.53 -4.37
CA ASP A 86 13.79 4.57 -3.36
C ASP A 86 13.67 6.00 -3.94
N TYR A 87 14.19 6.20 -5.15
CA TYR A 87 14.11 7.49 -5.87
C TYR A 87 12.67 7.84 -6.28
N SER A 88 12.05 7.01 -7.12
CA SER A 88 10.75 7.30 -7.74
C SER A 88 9.55 6.97 -6.86
N ARG A 89 9.71 6.08 -5.86
CA ARG A 89 8.61 5.40 -5.14
C ARG A 89 7.72 4.54 -6.04
N TYR A 90 8.15 4.26 -7.27
CA TYR A 90 7.43 3.35 -8.14
C TYR A 90 7.45 1.95 -7.52
N GLY A 91 6.28 1.34 -7.38
CA GLY A 91 6.10 0.05 -6.73
C GLY A 91 5.67 -1.02 -7.73
N TYR A 92 6.27 -2.18 -7.63
CA TYR A 92 5.80 -3.42 -8.23
C TYR A 92 5.21 -4.31 -7.13
N LEU A 93 4.21 -5.10 -7.48
CA LEU A 93 3.59 -6.07 -6.59
C LEU A 93 3.37 -7.38 -7.32
N TYR A 94 3.79 -8.46 -6.69
CA TYR A 94 3.59 -9.83 -7.17
C TYR A 94 2.83 -10.60 -6.09
N LEU A 95 1.81 -11.34 -6.50
CA LEU A 95 1.11 -12.28 -5.64
C LEU A 95 1.86 -13.61 -5.69
N ILE A 96 2.02 -14.28 -4.55
CA ILE A 96 2.74 -15.55 -4.43
C ILE A 96 1.95 -16.52 -3.54
N HIS A 97 2.09 -17.81 -3.80
CA HIS A 97 1.45 -18.86 -2.99
C HIS A 97 2.23 -19.12 -1.71
N GLU A 98 3.56 -19.08 -1.78
CA GLU A 98 4.44 -19.35 -0.65
C GLU A 98 5.63 -18.38 -0.59
N LYS A 99 6.19 -18.18 0.61
CA LYS A 99 7.33 -17.27 0.80
C LYS A 99 8.57 -17.72 0.03
N SER A 100 8.71 -19.00 -0.33
CA SER A 100 9.83 -19.58 -1.09
C SER A 100 9.92 -19.10 -2.54
N GLU A 101 8.83 -18.62 -3.15
CA GLU A 101 8.82 -18.12 -4.54
C GLU A 101 9.56 -16.78 -4.71
N TYR A 102 9.90 -16.10 -3.61
CA TYR A 102 10.44 -14.75 -3.61
C TYR A 102 11.68 -14.55 -4.50
N LEU A 103 12.60 -15.52 -4.54
CA LEU A 103 13.84 -15.42 -5.32
C LEU A 103 13.54 -15.43 -6.83
N ASP A 104 12.65 -16.30 -7.28
CA ASP A 104 12.30 -16.40 -8.69
C ASP A 104 11.48 -15.20 -9.14
N ILE A 105 10.60 -14.71 -8.27
CA ILE A 105 9.90 -13.44 -8.48
C ILE A 105 10.87 -12.26 -8.56
N PHE A 106 11.90 -12.22 -7.72
CA PHE A 106 12.93 -11.18 -7.79
C PHE A 106 13.73 -11.25 -9.10
N LYS A 107 14.09 -12.45 -9.57
CA LYS A 107 14.76 -12.64 -10.88
C LYS A 107 13.92 -12.08 -12.03
N ILE A 108 12.61 -12.38 -12.04
CA ILE A 108 11.67 -11.85 -13.04
C ILE A 108 11.62 -10.32 -12.98
N PHE A 109 11.42 -9.77 -11.78
CA PHE A 109 11.39 -8.32 -11.55
C PHE A 109 12.69 -7.65 -12.02
N LYS A 110 13.85 -8.16 -11.60
CA LYS A 110 15.18 -7.64 -11.97
C LYS A 110 15.35 -7.63 -13.49
N ALA A 111 15.08 -8.76 -14.16
CA ALA A 111 15.24 -8.86 -15.60
C ALA A 111 14.35 -7.85 -16.34
N GLU A 112 13.09 -7.70 -15.93
CA GLU A 112 12.16 -6.74 -16.50
C GLU A 112 12.66 -5.29 -16.34
N VAL A 113 12.91 -4.85 -15.10
CA VAL A 113 13.20 -3.43 -14.84
C VAL A 113 14.57 -3.00 -15.36
N GLU A 114 15.57 -3.87 -15.31
CA GLU A 114 16.89 -3.55 -15.84
C GLU A 114 16.85 -3.40 -17.37
N ASN A 115 16.09 -4.26 -18.05
CA ASN A 115 15.92 -4.19 -19.50
C ASN A 115 15.12 -2.95 -19.93
N GLN A 116 14.03 -2.63 -19.23
CA GLN A 116 13.21 -1.46 -19.56
C GLN A 116 13.93 -0.12 -19.30
N LEU A 117 14.82 -0.06 -18.32
CA LEU A 117 15.49 1.18 -17.92
C LEU A 117 16.93 1.31 -18.43
N GLY A 118 17.50 0.26 -19.02
CA GLY A 118 18.90 0.22 -19.43
C GLY A 118 19.88 0.45 -18.26
N LYS A 119 19.48 0.10 -17.05
CA LYS A 119 20.22 0.35 -15.79
C LYS A 119 20.25 -0.92 -14.95
N LYS A 120 21.25 -1.06 -14.09
CA LYS A 120 21.37 -2.19 -13.16
C LYS A 120 20.86 -1.82 -11.77
N ILE A 121 20.26 -2.79 -11.07
CA ILE A 121 19.97 -2.65 -9.65
C ILE A 121 21.30 -2.60 -8.90
N LYS A 122 21.51 -1.57 -8.07
CA LYS A 122 22.77 -1.43 -7.31
C LYS A 122 22.67 -2.01 -5.90
N ALA A 123 21.54 -1.79 -5.23
CA ALA A 123 21.33 -2.28 -3.88
C ALA A 123 19.87 -2.68 -3.64
N VAL A 124 19.68 -3.64 -2.74
CA VAL A 124 18.35 -4.09 -2.28
C VAL A 124 18.29 -3.96 -0.76
N LYS A 125 17.23 -3.36 -0.25
CA LYS A 125 16.94 -3.25 1.18
C LYS A 125 15.77 -4.12 1.56
N SER A 126 16.00 -5.01 2.51
CA SER A 126 15.00 -5.91 3.08
C SER A 126 15.13 -5.93 4.59
N ASP A 127 14.19 -6.59 5.25
CA ASP A 127 14.40 -7.02 6.63
C ASP A 127 15.40 -8.19 6.71
N ARG A 128 15.64 -8.70 7.92
CA ARG A 128 16.44 -9.91 8.16
C ARG A 128 15.57 -11.17 8.19
N GLY A 129 14.48 -11.20 7.43
CA GLY A 129 13.71 -12.43 7.19
C GLY A 129 14.64 -13.56 6.72
N GLY A 130 14.37 -14.79 7.13
CA GLY A 130 15.19 -15.94 6.79
C GLY A 130 15.32 -16.15 5.28
N GLU A 131 14.31 -15.72 4.52
CA GLU A 131 14.30 -15.63 3.06
C GLU A 131 15.37 -14.68 2.52
N TYR A 132 15.61 -13.54 3.15
CA TYR A 132 16.53 -12.53 2.64
C TYR A 132 17.96 -12.74 3.16
N TYR A 133 18.10 -13.08 4.43
CA TYR A 133 19.39 -13.09 5.12
C TYR A 133 20.00 -14.50 5.28
N GLY A 134 19.19 -15.56 5.26
CA GLY A 134 19.61 -16.91 5.60
C GLY A 134 19.44 -17.22 7.10
N ARG A 135 19.56 -18.50 7.46
CA ARG A 135 19.37 -18.98 8.84
C ARG A 135 20.66 -18.89 9.64
N TYR A 136 20.55 -18.57 10.92
CA TYR A 136 21.63 -18.72 11.88
C TYR A 136 21.72 -20.20 12.28
N ASP A 137 22.89 -20.83 12.12
CA ASP A 137 23.09 -22.26 12.38
C ASP A 137 23.93 -22.52 13.64
N GLY A 138 24.15 -21.51 14.48
CA GLY A 138 24.93 -21.64 15.71
C GLY A 138 26.46 -21.59 15.50
N SER A 139 26.93 -21.55 14.26
CA SER A 139 28.31 -21.17 13.98
C SER A 139 28.46 -19.64 14.09
N SER A 140 29.66 -19.15 14.40
CA SER A 140 29.94 -17.71 14.51
C SER A 140 29.76 -16.92 13.20
N GLU A 141 29.45 -17.61 12.09
CA GLU A 141 29.23 -17.02 10.78
C GLU A 141 27.82 -17.32 10.25
N GLN A 142 27.14 -16.28 9.77
CA GLN A 142 25.83 -16.42 9.16
C GLN A 142 25.97 -17.05 7.77
N ARG A 143 25.38 -18.24 7.55
CA ARG A 143 25.33 -18.81 6.20
C ARG A 143 24.37 -18.02 5.31
N PRO A 144 24.85 -17.43 4.19
CA PRO A 144 24.00 -16.64 3.31
C PRO A 144 22.94 -17.52 2.63
N GLY A 145 21.68 -17.07 2.74
CA GLY A 145 20.54 -17.68 2.04
C GLY A 145 20.68 -17.65 0.52
N SER A 146 19.79 -18.34 -0.20
CA SER A 146 19.81 -18.37 -1.66
C SER A 146 19.71 -16.98 -2.30
N PHE A 147 18.98 -16.06 -1.66
CA PHE A 147 18.89 -14.67 -2.08
C PHE A 147 20.19 -13.90 -1.94
N ALA A 148 20.80 -13.93 -0.76
CA ALA A 148 22.06 -13.25 -0.50
C ALA A 148 23.16 -13.72 -1.48
N ARG A 149 23.20 -15.03 -1.77
CA ARG A 149 24.09 -15.61 -2.78
C ARG A 149 23.79 -15.07 -4.18
N TYR A 150 22.53 -15.09 -4.60
CA TYR A 150 22.13 -14.55 -5.91
C TYR A 150 22.42 -13.05 -6.06
N LEU A 151 22.23 -12.25 -5.00
CA LEU A 151 22.60 -10.84 -5.01
C LEU A 151 24.11 -10.66 -5.19
N ALA A 152 24.92 -11.44 -4.49
CA ALA A 152 26.38 -11.43 -4.65
C ALA A 152 26.82 -11.80 -6.06
N GLU A 153 26.24 -12.86 -6.65
CA GLU A 153 26.47 -13.26 -8.05
C GLU A 153 26.14 -12.14 -9.04
N CYS A 154 25.11 -11.35 -8.75
CA CYS A 154 24.71 -10.20 -9.58
C CYS A 154 25.49 -8.90 -9.28
N GLY A 155 26.36 -8.89 -8.27
CA GLY A 155 27.04 -7.66 -7.80
C GLY A 155 26.09 -6.65 -7.14
N ILE A 156 24.93 -7.10 -6.64
CA ILE A 156 23.95 -6.25 -5.95
C ILE A 156 24.29 -6.21 -4.45
N VAL A 157 24.36 -5.01 -3.88
CA VAL A 157 24.65 -4.82 -2.46
C VAL A 157 23.40 -5.04 -1.60
N PRO A 158 23.35 -6.05 -0.71
CA PRO A 158 22.24 -6.19 0.23
C PRO A 158 22.35 -5.19 1.39
N GLN A 159 21.22 -4.61 1.80
CA GLN A 159 21.08 -3.73 2.95
C GLN A 159 20.00 -4.26 3.89
N TYR A 160 20.39 -4.88 5.01
CA TYR A 160 19.43 -5.47 5.94
C TYR A 160 19.06 -4.52 7.07
N THR A 161 17.79 -4.47 7.46
CA THR A 161 17.39 -3.74 8.67
C THR A 161 17.87 -4.44 9.93
N ILE A 162 18.13 -3.65 10.97
CA ILE A 162 18.45 -4.19 12.30
C ILE A 162 17.16 -4.77 12.92
N PRO A 163 17.20 -5.98 13.51
CA PRO A 163 16.06 -6.56 14.23
C PRO A 163 15.53 -5.61 15.29
N GLY A 164 14.20 -5.57 15.46
CA GLY A 164 13.55 -4.67 16.42
C GLY A 164 13.48 -3.20 16.00
N ILE A 165 13.97 -2.83 14.81
CA ILE A 165 13.84 -1.47 14.26
C ILE A 165 13.11 -1.47 12.89
N PRO A 166 11.78 -1.75 12.87
CA PRO A 166 10.96 -1.79 11.64
C PRO A 166 11.10 -0.51 10.78
N SER A 167 11.25 0.64 11.45
CA SER A 167 11.36 1.95 10.79
C SER A 167 12.47 2.05 9.72
N GLN A 168 13.49 1.18 9.74
CA GLN A 168 14.56 1.14 8.75
C GLN A 168 14.09 0.66 7.36
N ASN A 169 13.08 -0.20 7.27
CA ASN A 169 12.41 -0.56 6.00
C ASN A 169 11.06 0.15 5.86
N GLY A 170 10.89 1.28 6.55
CA GLY A 170 9.60 1.97 6.63
C GLY A 170 9.03 2.42 5.28
N VAL A 171 9.82 2.44 4.20
CA VAL A 171 9.31 2.66 2.83
C VAL A 171 8.40 1.52 2.39
N ALA A 172 8.88 0.29 2.47
CA ALA A 172 8.11 -0.88 2.07
C ALA A 172 6.94 -1.11 3.01
N GLU A 173 7.16 -1.04 4.33
CA GLU A 173 6.10 -1.20 5.33
C GLU A 173 4.96 -0.19 5.15
N ARG A 174 5.27 1.11 4.97
CA ARG A 174 4.24 2.14 4.75
C ARG A 174 3.50 1.92 3.44
N ARG A 175 4.19 1.46 2.39
CA ARG A 175 3.56 1.15 1.11
C ARG A 175 2.61 -0.03 1.26
N ASN A 176 3.05 -1.12 1.89
CA ASN A 176 2.25 -2.32 2.13
C ASN A 176 1.02 -2.03 2.98
N ARG A 177 1.14 -1.20 4.01
CA ARG A 177 -0.01 -0.72 4.79
C ARG A 177 -1.01 0.04 3.92
N THR A 178 -0.52 1.01 3.13
CA THR A 178 -1.39 1.80 2.23
C THR A 178 -2.12 0.91 1.22
N LEU A 179 -1.44 -0.08 0.65
CA LEU A 179 -2.03 -1.03 -0.28
C LEU A 179 -3.14 -1.86 0.37
N LYS A 180 -2.90 -2.38 1.58
CA LYS A 180 -3.91 -3.13 2.35
C LYS A 180 -5.12 -2.26 2.70
N ASP A 181 -4.90 -1.02 3.11
CA ASP A 181 -5.99 -0.10 3.45
C ASP A 181 -6.85 0.26 2.22
N MET A 182 -6.21 0.47 1.07
CA MET A 182 -6.91 0.69 -0.20
C MET A 182 -7.69 -0.55 -0.63
N ALA A 183 -7.09 -1.74 -0.59
CA ALA A 183 -7.77 -2.99 -0.96
C ALA A 183 -8.98 -3.26 -0.05
N ARG A 184 -8.83 -3.09 1.27
CA ARG A 184 -9.95 -3.21 2.23
C ARG A 184 -11.08 -2.23 1.91
N SER A 185 -10.74 -0.99 1.58
CA SER A 185 -11.73 0.04 1.22
C SER A 185 -12.45 -0.29 -0.09
N MET A 186 -11.73 -0.77 -1.11
CA MET A 186 -12.30 -1.17 -2.40
C MET A 186 -13.27 -2.35 -2.24
N ILE A 187 -12.86 -3.40 -1.51
CA ILE A 187 -13.70 -4.57 -1.23
C ILE A 187 -14.95 -4.15 -0.46
N SER A 188 -14.78 -3.42 0.64
CA SER A 188 -15.89 -2.95 1.49
C SER A 188 -16.88 -2.03 0.77
N HIS A 189 -16.45 -1.30 -0.26
CA HIS A 189 -17.33 -0.47 -1.06
C HIS A 189 -18.19 -1.27 -2.06
N SER A 190 -17.78 -2.50 -2.37
CA SER A 190 -18.40 -3.35 -3.38
C SER A 190 -19.21 -4.49 -2.76
N SER A 191 -19.99 -5.20 -3.58
CA SER A 191 -20.59 -6.50 -3.22
C SER A 191 -19.73 -7.69 -3.67
N LEU A 192 -18.45 -7.48 -3.98
CA LEU A 192 -17.55 -8.50 -4.50
C LEU A 192 -16.90 -9.33 -3.37
N PRO A 193 -16.57 -10.61 -3.62
CA PRO A 193 -15.99 -11.47 -2.60
C PRO A 193 -14.58 -11.05 -2.19
N GLU A 194 -14.24 -11.26 -0.91
CA GLU A 194 -12.93 -10.95 -0.33
C GLU A 194 -11.77 -11.67 -1.03
N SER A 195 -12.01 -12.83 -1.64
CA SER A 195 -11.03 -13.56 -2.44
C SER A 195 -10.45 -12.74 -3.60
N LEU A 196 -11.08 -11.63 -3.99
CA LEU A 196 -10.56 -10.71 -5.02
C LEU A 196 -9.56 -9.68 -4.47
N TRP A 197 -9.05 -9.86 -3.25
CA TRP A 197 -8.04 -8.98 -2.67
C TRP A 197 -6.77 -8.84 -3.53
N GLY A 198 -6.40 -9.88 -4.28
CA GLY A 198 -5.26 -9.83 -5.19
C GLY A 198 -5.44 -8.82 -6.32
N GLU A 199 -6.62 -8.83 -6.95
CA GLU A 199 -7.02 -7.86 -7.97
C GLU A 199 -7.12 -6.43 -7.41
N ALA A 200 -7.66 -6.30 -6.19
CA ALA A 200 -7.75 -5.02 -5.50
C ALA A 200 -6.35 -4.43 -5.21
N LEU A 201 -5.40 -5.24 -4.75
CA LEU A 201 -4.02 -4.81 -4.52
C LEU A 201 -3.32 -4.38 -5.82
N LYS A 202 -3.46 -5.14 -6.91
CA LYS A 202 -2.91 -4.78 -8.22
C LYS A 202 -3.48 -3.44 -8.71
N THR A 203 -4.78 -3.24 -8.53
CA THR A 203 -5.43 -1.95 -8.81
C THR A 203 -4.88 -0.82 -7.94
N ALA A 204 -4.69 -1.06 -6.65
CA ALA A 204 -4.14 -0.07 -5.73
C ALA A 204 -2.70 0.35 -6.13
N VAL A 205 -1.83 -0.60 -6.48
CA VAL A 205 -0.48 -0.30 -6.97
C VAL A 205 -0.52 0.51 -8.27
N TYR A 206 -1.38 0.12 -9.22
CA TYR A 206 -1.53 0.81 -10.48
C TYR A 206 -1.92 2.29 -10.29
N ILE A 207 -2.85 2.56 -9.37
CA ILE A 207 -3.29 3.90 -8.98
C ILE A 207 -2.14 4.64 -8.29
N LEU A 208 -1.53 4.05 -7.27
CA LEU A 208 -0.48 4.67 -6.45
C LEU A 208 0.80 5.00 -7.23
N ASN A 209 1.02 4.35 -8.36
CA ASN A 209 2.12 4.72 -9.26
C ASN A 209 1.80 5.96 -10.09
N ARG A 210 0.51 6.29 -10.32
CA ARG A 210 0.08 7.37 -11.24
C ARG A 210 -0.48 8.60 -10.55
N VAL A 211 -0.63 8.58 -9.22
CA VAL A 211 -1.06 9.73 -8.42
C VAL A 211 0.11 10.38 -7.69
N PRO A 212 0.04 11.69 -7.35
CA PRO A 212 1.05 12.35 -6.55
C PRO A 212 1.27 11.68 -5.19
N SER A 213 2.49 11.75 -4.67
CA SER A 213 2.83 11.25 -3.34
C SER A 213 3.60 12.33 -2.59
N LYS A 214 3.31 12.52 -1.30
CA LYS A 214 4.05 13.48 -0.44
C LYS A 214 5.56 13.22 -0.42
N ALA A 215 5.97 11.99 -0.73
CA ALA A 215 7.38 11.63 -0.74
C ALA A 215 8.13 12.26 -1.91
N VAL A 216 7.51 12.49 -3.07
CA VAL A 216 8.19 12.83 -4.33
C VAL A 216 7.53 14.03 -5.03
N THR A 217 8.30 14.81 -5.78
CA THR A 217 7.82 16.04 -6.43
C THR A 217 6.94 15.80 -7.66
N LYS A 218 7.13 14.65 -8.32
CA LYS A 218 6.36 14.18 -9.48
C LYS A 218 5.67 12.85 -9.14
N THR A 219 4.76 12.39 -9.99
CA THR A 219 4.17 11.05 -9.82
C THR A 219 5.26 9.98 -9.90
N PRO A 220 5.14 8.85 -9.19
CA PRO A 220 6.10 7.76 -9.33
C PRO A 220 6.28 7.29 -10.78
N TYR A 221 5.20 7.27 -11.55
CA TYR A 221 5.19 6.93 -12.97
C TYR A 221 6.03 7.90 -13.82
N GLU A 222 5.93 9.21 -13.59
CA GLU A 222 6.77 10.21 -14.26
C GLU A 222 8.25 10.03 -13.93
N LEU A 223 8.57 9.79 -12.65
CA LEU A 223 9.96 9.59 -12.23
C LEU A 223 10.55 8.28 -12.74
N TRP A 224 9.71 7.27 -12.99
CA TRP A 224 10.12 5.97 -13.49
C TRP A 224 10.25 5.94 -15.02
N THR A 225 9.29 6.52 -15.74
CA THR A 225 9.17 6.39 -17.20
C THR A 225 9.56 7.66 -17.97
N GLY A 226 9.71 8.79 -17.27
CA GLY A 226 9.87 10.11 -17.89
C GLY A 226 8.59 10.70 -18.49
N LYS A 227 7.46 9.98 -18.44
CA LYS A 227 6.19 10.39 -19.09
C LYS A 227 5.11 10.73 -18.07
N LYS A 228 4.28 11.73 -18.35
CA LYS A 228 3.11 12.05 -17.52
C LYS A 228 2.05 10.96 -17.66
N PRO A 229 1.50 10.40 -16.57
CA PRO A 229 0.42 9.44 -16.67
C PRO A 229 -0.89 10.13 -17.06
N SER A 230 -1.73 9.42 -17.81
CA SER A 230 -3.17 9.72 -17.87
C SER A 230 -3.89 8.95 -16.78
N ILE A 231 -4.91 9.57 -16.19
CA ILE A 231 -5.83 8.92 -15.23
C ILE A 231 -7.28 8.92 -15.72
N ARG A 232 -7.53 9.36 -16.98
CA ARG A 232 -8.88 9.48 -17.54
C ARG A 232 -9.62 8.14 -17.67
N HIS A 233 -8.86 7.05 -17.74
CA HIS A 233 -9.37 5.68 -17.86
C HIS A 233 -9.60 5.01 -16.49
N PHE A 234 -9.49 5.74 -15.40
CA PHE A 234 -9.69 5.16 -14.07
C PHE A 234 -11.17 4.93 -13.80
N TYR A 235 -11.46 3.76 -13.25
CA TYR A 235 -12.81 3.37 -12.84
C TYR A 235 -12.85 3.02 -11.36
N VAL A 236 -14.03 3.19 -10.77
CA VAL A 236 -14.30 2.76 -9.39
C VAL A 236 -14.17 1.24 -9.35
N TRP A 237 -13.30 0.72 -8.50
CA TRP A 237 -13.15 -0.72 -8.33
C TRP A 237 -14.48 -1.35 -7.88
N GLY A 238 -14.87 -2.44 -8.52
CA GLY A 238 -16.16 -3.09 -8.30
C GLY A 238 -17.35 -2.40 -8.97
N CYS A 239 -17.15 -1.42 -9.87
CA CYS A 239 -18.28 -0.84 -10.60
C CYS A 239 -18.86 -1.82 -11.64
N PRO A 240 -20.19 -1.85 -11.83
CA PRO A 240 -20.81 -2.67 -12.86
C PRO A 240 -20.45 -2.15 -14.27
N GLY A 241 -20.28 -3.07 -15.20
CA GLY A 241 -19.98 -2.80 -16.60
C GLY A 241 -20.39 -3.95 -17.51
N GLU A 242 -20.38 -3.69 -18.81
CA GLU A 242 -20.70 -4.69 -19.83
C GLU A 242 -19.44 -5.04 -20.61
N ALA A 243 -19.10 -6.33 -20.67
CA ALA A 243 -17.97 -6.85 -21.42
C ALA A 243 -18.43 -7.86 -22.47
N ARG A 244 -17.84 -7.83 -23.66
CA ARG A 244 -18.09 -8.83 -24.71
C ARG A 244 -17.18 -10.04 -24.52
N PRO A 245 -17.72 -11.20 -24.12
CA PRO A 245 -16.92 -12.42 -24.03
C PRO A 245 -16.44 -12.87 -25.42
N TYR A 246 -15.41 -13.72 -25.48
CA TYR A 246 -15.09 -14.42 -26.72
C TYR A 246 -16.14 -15.50 -26.95
N LYS A 247 -16.96 -15.37 -28.00
CA LYS A 247 -17.91 -16.40 -28.41
C LYS A 247 -17.74 -16.65 -29.91
N PRO A 248 -16.98 -17.68 -30.32
CA PRO A 248 -16.76 -17.95 -31.74
C PRO A 248 -18.05 -18.34 -32.48
N ASN A 249 -19.04 -18.92 -31.77
CA ASN A 249 -20.32 -19.36 -32.35
C ASN A 249 -21.49 -18.47 -31.89
N GLU A 250 -21.37 -17.14 -32.03
CA GLU A 250 -22.38 -16.16 -31.63
C GLU A 250 -23.62 -16.23 -32.55
N ARG A 251 -24.81 -16.54 -32.01
CA ARG A 251 -26.06 -16.57 -32.78
C ARG A 251 -26.64 -15.16 -32.97
N LYS A 252 -27.38 -14.92 -34.07
CA LYS A 252 -27.86 -13.58 -34.50
C LYS A 252 -28.66 -12.80 -33.43
N LEU A 253 -29.38 -13.49 -32.53
CA LEU A 253 -30.25 -12.89 -31.50
C LEU A 253 -29.71 -13.04 -30.05
N GLU A 254 -28.52 -13.60 -29.85
CA GLU A 254 -27.95 -13.76 -28.51
C GLU A 254 -27.38 -12.44 -27.95
N SER A 255 -27.44 -12.29 -26.62
CA SER A 255 -26.78 -11.17 -25.94
C SER A 255 -25.28 -11.19 -26.24
N ARG A 256 -24.79 -10.06 -26.75
CA ARG A 256 -23.39 -9.85 -27.12
C ARG A 256 -22.49 -9.49 -25.94
N THR A 257 -23.08 -9.14 -24.78
CA THR A 257 -22.34 -8.75 -23.59
C THR A 257 -22.80 -9.53 -22.36
N VAL A 258 -21.93 -9.51 -21.36
CA VAL A 258 -22.18 -10.07 -20.03
C VAL A 258 -21.96 -8.96 -19.00
N SER A 259 -22.93 -8.81 -18.11
CA SER A 259 -22.82 -7.92 -16.95
C SER A 259 -21.73 -8.43 -16.01
N CYS A 260 -20.79 -7.58 -15.68
CA CYS A 260 -19.61 -7.91 -14.90
C CYS A 260 -19.12 -6.70 -14.11
N TYR A 261 -18.12 -6.90 -13.25
CA TYR A 261 -17.58 -5.87 -12.38
C TYR A 261 -16.13 -5.57 -12.71
N PHE A 262 -15.75 -4.30 -12.79
CA PHE A 262 -14.35 -3.92 -13.00
C PHE A 262 -13.49 -4.28 -11.79
N VAL A 263 -12.36 -4.97 -12.01
CA VAL A 263 -11.49 -5.43 -10.89
C VAL A 263 -10.00 -5.17 -11.08
N GLU A 264 -9.50 -4.97 -12.30
CA GLU A 264 -8.04 -4.78 -12.53
C GLU A 264 -7.76 -4.04 -13.83
N TYR A 265 -6.73 -3.19 -13.84
CA TYR A 265 -6.16 -2.64 -15.08
C TYR A 265 -5.19 -3.65 -15.70
N SER A 266 -5.32 -3.98 -16.98
CA SER A 266 -4.36 -4.87 -17.63
C SER A 266 -3.05 -4.13 -17.90
N GLU A 267 -1.92 -4.70 -17.47
CA GLU A 267 -0.60 -4.09 -17.70
C GLU A 267 -0.05 -4.37 -19.10
N ARG A 268 -0.35 -5.56 -19.65
CA ARG A 268 0.17 -6.03 -20.95
C ARG A 268 -0.79 -5.81 -22.12
N SER A 269 -1.95 -5.21 -21.87
CA SER A 269 -2.93 -4.89 -22.90
C SER A 269 -3.65 -3.58 -22.58
N ARG A 270 -4.26 -2.92 -23.56
CA ARG A 270 -5.10 -1.73 -23.34
C ARG A 270 -6.49 -2.07 -22.75
N GLY A 271 -6.65 -3.28 -22.20
CA GLY A 271 -7.90 -3.78 -21.66
C GLY A 271 -8.00 -3.65 -20.13
N PHE A 272 -9.17 -4.04 -19.64
CA PHE A 272 -9.47 -4.16 -18.22
C PHE A 272 -9.82 -5.62 -17.94
N LYS A 273 -9.63 -6.03 -16.69
CA LYS A 273 -10.12 -7.31 -16.17
C LYS A 273 -11.46 -7.06 -15.49
N PHE A 274 -12.43 -7.87 -15.84
CA PHE A 274 -13.76 -7.87 -15.27
C PHE A 274 -14.03 -9.21 -14.59
N TYR A 275 -14.77 -9.17 -13.49
CA TYR A 275 -15.27 -10.34 -12.77
C TYR A 275 -16.75 -10.53 -13.08
N ASP A 276 -17.13 -11.68 -13.62
CA ASP A 276 -18.53 -12.08 -13.75
C ASP A 276 -18.92 -12.91 -12.52
N SER A 277 -19.83 -12.36 -11.71
CA SER A 277 -20.33 -13.03 -10.50
C SER A 277 -21.17 -14.25 -10.80
N SER A 278 -21.77 -14.34 -11.99
CA SER A 278 -22.68 -15.42 -12.39
C SER A 278 -21.89 -16.68 -12.74
N SER A 279 -20.90 -16.54 -13.62
CA SER A 279 -20.00 -17.64 -13.99
C SER A 279 -18.82 -17.82 -13.03
N LYS A 280 -18.63 -16.88 -12.08
CA LYS A 280 -17.46 -16.79 -11.21
C LYS A 280 -16.16 -16.90 -12.02
N SER A 281 -16.03 -16.06 -13.04
CA SER A 281 -14.89 -16.08 -13.96
C SER A 281 -14.40 -14.69 -14.31
N PHE A 282 -13.22 -14.61 -14.95
CA PHE A 282 -12.64 -13.34 -15.40
C PHE A 282 -12.70 -13.16 -16.91
N LEU A 283 -12.96 -11.93 -17.34
CA LEU A 283 -12.88 -11.50 -18.73
C LEU A 283 -11.83 -10.40 -18.86
N ARG A 284 -10.89 -10.53 -19.81
CA ARG A 284 -9.93 -9.47 -20.16
C ARG A 284 -10.31 -8.85 -21.50
N ARG A 285 -10.81 -7.61 -21.49
CA ARG A 285 -11.36 -6.95 -22.69
C ARG A 285 -11.18 -5.44 -22.65
N ALA A 286 -11.22 -4.81 -23.82
CA ALA A 286 -11.49 -3.38 -23.90
C ALA A 286 -12.91 -3.14 -23.35
N MET A 287 -13.07 -2.10 -22.54
CA MET A 287 -14.38 -1.76 -21.98
C MET A 287 -15.26 -1.20 -23.09
N LEU A 288 -16.35 -1.90 -23.42
CA LEU A 288 -17.22 -1.51 -24.53
C LEU A 288 -18.18 -0.39 -24.13
N ASN A 289 -18.71 -0.43 -22.89
CA ASN A 289 -19.49 0.64 -22.30
C ASN A 289 -19.41 0.56 -20.78
N LEU A 290 -19.17 1.69 -20.09
CA LEU A 290 -19.69 1.82 -18.73
C LEU A 290 -21.20 1.89 -18.85
N LEU A 291 -21.91 1.12 -18.02
CA LEU A 291 -23.15 1.64 -17.47
C LEU A 291 -22.75 2.90 -16.70
N ARG A 292 -22.68 4.04 -17.40
CA ARG A 292 -22.40 5.33 -16.80
C ARG A 292 -23.33 5.41 -15.61
N ILE A 293 -22.76 5.75 -14.47
CA ILE A 293 -23.41 5.93 -13.18
C ILE A 293 -24.36 7.15 -13.22
N LEU A 294 -25.11 7.34 -14.31
CA LEU A 294 -26.27 8.20 -14.36
C LEU A 294 -27.41 7.58 -13.55
N ASN A 295 -27.42 6.25 -13.34
CA ASN A 295 -28.47 5.60 -12.55
C ASN A 295 -28.26 5.72 -11.04
N ILE A 296 -27.04 5.71 -10.49
CA ILE A 296 -26.89 5.90 -9.03
C ILE A 296 -27.15 7.36 -8.64
N VAL A 297 -26.67 8.34 -9.43
CA VAL A 297 -26.99 9.76 -9.17
C VAL A 297 -28.48 10.03 -9.38
N ARG A 298 -29.14 9.44 -10.40
CA ARG A 298 -30.60 9.54 -10.54
C ARG A 298 -31.33 8.85 -9.40
N VAL A 299 -30.97 7.63 -9.02
CA VAL A 299 -31.64 6.88 -7.94
C VAL A 299 -31.43 7.56 -6.58
N ILE A 300 -30.23 8.09 -6.30
CA ILE A 300 -29.96 8.89 -5.10
C ILE A 300 -30.75 10.21 -5.14
N LYS A 301 -30.76 10.95 -6.26
CA LYS A 301 -31.60 12.15 -6.41
C LYS A 301 -33.08 11.84 -6.26
N LEU A 302 -33.57 10.74 -6.82
CA LEU A 302 -34.96 10.31 -6.76
C LEU A 302 -35.35 9.90 -5.33
N LYS A 303 -34.50 9.15 -4.63
CA LYS A 303 -34.69 8.81 -3.21
C LYS A 303 -34.71 10.07 -2.33
N ILE A 304 -33.80 11.02 -2.54
CA ILE A 304 -33.79 12.30 -1.82
C ILE A 304 -35.05 13.12 -2.12
N LEU A 305 -35.51 13.15 -3.36
CA LEU A 305 -36.72 13.87 -3.77
C LEU A 305 -37.98 13.25 -3.14
N ILE A 306 -38.07 11.92 -3.11
CA ILE A 306 -39.17 11.17 -2.48
C ILE A 306 -39.18 11.42 -0.97
N LEU A 307 -38.03 11.35 -0.31
CA LEU A 307 -37.89 11.66 1.13
C LEU A 307 -38.34 13.09 1.46
N ARG A 308 -37.91 14.08 0.66
CA ARG A 308 -38.35 15.48 0.83
C ARG A 308 -39.84 15.66 0.63
N ARG A 309 -40.44 15.00 -0.37
CA ARG A 309 -41.87 15.07 -0.65
C ARG A 309 -42.70 14.45 0.47
N ASN A 310 -42.28 13.30 1.00
CA ASN A 310 -42.95 12.63 2.13
C ASN A 310 -42.84 13.45 3.42
N MET A 311 -41.69 14.08 3.69
CA MET A 311 -41.52 14.96 4.84
C MET A 311 -42.41 16.22 4.76
N LEU A 312 -42.54 16.81 3.57
CA LEU A 312 -43.42 17.95 3.34
C LEU A 312 -44.90 17.59 3.51
N LEU A 313 -45.30 16.40 3.03
CA LEU A 313 -46.66 15.89 3.19
C LEU A 313 -47.00 15.64 4.66
N PHE A 314 -46.05 15.09 5.42
CA PHE A 314 -46.17 14.88 6.86
C PHE A 314 -46.34 16.21 7.63
N LEU A 315 -45.53 17.23 7.30
CA LEU A 315 -45.66 18.57 7.88
C LEU A 315 -47.01 19.24 7.53
N LEU A 316 -47.50 19.09 6.29
CA LEU A 316 -48.80 19.63 5.89
C LEU A 316 -49.98 18.93 6.57
N LEU A 317 -49.88 17.62 6.83
CA LEU A 317 -50.88 16.87 7.59
C LEU A 317 -50.90 17.30 9.06
N GLN A 318 -49.73 17.51 9.67
CA GLN A 318 -49.62 18.05 11.04
C GLN A 318 -50.24 19.44 11.16
N LEU A 319 -49.99 20.34 10.18
CA LEU A 319 -50.58 21.69 10.18
C LEU A 319 -52.10 21.71 9.97
N LYS A 320 -52.66 20.71 9.27
CA LYS A 320 -54.11 20.54 9.13
C LYS A 320 -54.81 20.00 10.37
N MET A 321 -54.09 19.31 11.26
CA MET A 321 -54.62 18.82 12.53
C MET A 321 -54.60 19.86 13.66
N ILE A 322 -53.91 20.99 13.46
CA ILE A 322 -53.77 22.08 14.44
C ILE A 322 -54.76 23.23 14.14
N ARG A 323 -55.69 23.04 13.20
CA ARG A 323 -56.83 23.93 12.93
C ARG A 323 -58.14 23.21 13.25
#